data_AF-A8HTW2-F1
#
_entry.id   AF-A8HTW2-F1
#
_cell.length_a   1.000
_cell.length_b   1.000
_cell.length_c   1.000
_cell.angle_alpha   90.00
_cell.angle_beta   90.00
_cell.angle_gamma   90.00
#
_symmetry.space_group_name_H-M   'P 1'
#
loop_
_entity.id
_entity.type
_entity.pdbx_description
1 polymer ?
#
loop_
_entity_poly.entity_id
_entity_poly.type
_entity_poly.pdbx_seq_one_letter_code
_entity_poly.pdbx_strand_id
1 'polypeptide(L)'
;MPATPPLRTFARRASALCLPALALGLALLSGHPAAAAELKVLTTGAFKPVVADTAKRFSQSTGTQVTVDNDTAGALVKRVEGGENFDVLILTPAALAALQKSERVGLGTVVPLAKVGIGVAVKAGAPKPDVSTPDAFKAALLAARKVAMIDPASGGSSGIYLTGLFEKMGIADEVKAKAVLVPGGLVATRVVSGEADLAIHQVSEILAVPGAELVAPLPAAIQNYTVYAGALAPNPSNADTAASFLALLAAPDMAPMLAAKGMEKP
;
A
#
# COMPACT_ATOMS: atom_id res chain seq x y z
N MET A 1 -97.28 37.50 50.44
CA MET A 1 -96.96 37.08 51.82
C MET A 1 -97.40 35.63 51.99
N PRO A 2 -96.64 34.73 52.67
CA PRO A 2 -95.23 34.83 53.04
C PRO A 2 -94.37 34.54 51.77
N ALA A 3 -93.45 33.56 51.58
CA ALA A 3 -92.83 32.54 52.45
C ALA A 3 -91.48 31.99 51.90
N THR A 4 -90.58 31.65 52.83
CA THR A 4 -89.35 30.82 52.76
C THR A 4 -89.09 30.33 54.21
N PRO A 5 -88.13 29.42 54.56
CA PRO A 5 -87.08 28.69 53.82
C PRO A 5 -87.29 27.13 54.01
N PRO A 6 -86.32 26.16 54.16
CA PRO A 6 -84.84 26.21 54.11
C PRO A 6 -84.03 25.03 53.47
N LEU A 7 -82.75 25.35 53.19
CA LEU A 7 -81.50 24.55 53.35
C LEU A 7 -81.24 23.19 52.63
N ARG A 8 -80.36 23.27 51.62
CA ARG A 8 -79.07 22.53 51.43
C ARG A 8 -78.95 21.00 51.60
N THR A 9 -78.40 20.37 50.56
CA THR A 9 -77.22 19.48 50.67
C THR A 9 -76.29 19.60 49.44
N PHE A 10 -75.02 19.21 49.57
CA PHE A 10 -73.98 19.30 48.52
C PHE A 10 -73.80 17.96 47.77
N ALA A 11 -73.57 18.01 46.44
CA ALA A 11 -72.78 17.00 45.73
C ALA A 11 -72.09 17.58 44.46
N ARG A 12 -70.86 17.14 44.23
CA ARG A 12 -69.84 17.77 43.37
C ARG A 12 -70.07 17.70 41.86
N ARG A 13 -69.62 18.78 41.20
CA ARG A 13 -69.19 18.90 39.79
C ARG A 13 -68.56 17.63 39.19
N ALA A 14 -68.80 17.43 37.89
CA ALA A 14 -67.74 17.21 36.89
C ALA A 14 -68.18 17.87 35.57
N SER A 15 -67.29 18.59 34.90
CA SER A 15 -67.60 19.32 33.65
C SER A 15 -67.13 18.54 32.41
N ALA A 16 -67.81 18.72 31.28
CA ALA A 16 -67.28 18.32 29.99
C ALA A 16 -66.00 19.11 29.66
N LEU A 17 -65.06 18.46 28.97
CA LEU A 17 -63.87 19.11 28.42
C LEU A 17 -63.49 18.44 27.09
N CYS A 18 -63.30 19.25 26.04
CA CYS A 18 -62.85 18.75 24.74
C CYS A 18 -61.37 18.36 24.79
N LEU A 19 -60.99 17.23 24.18
CA LEU A 19 -59.58 16.95 23.85
C LEU A 19 -59.26 17.50 22.46
N PRO A 20 -58.26 18.37 22.30
CA PRO A 20 -57.67 18.66 21.00
C PRO A 20 -56.76 17.49 20.57
N ALA A 21 -56.65 17.26 19.26
CA ALA A 21 -55.79 16.20 18.72
C ALA A 21 -54.30 16.59 18.83
N LEU A 22 -53.48 15.70 19.42
CA LEU A 22 -52.03 15.83 19.46
C LEU A 22 -51.39 14.80 18.52
N ALA A 23 -51.24 15.17 17.25
CA ALA A 23 -50.54 14.35 16.26
C ALA A 23 -49.02 14.38 16.53
N LEU A 24 -48.50 13.36 17.22
CA LEU A 24 -47.08 13.24 17.50
C LEU A 24 -46.31 12.87 16.22
N GLY A 25 -45.80 13.88 15.52
CA GLY A 25 -45.03 13.72 14.29
C GLY A 25 -43.71 12.98 14.55
N LEU A 26 -43.71 11.67 14.33
CA LEU A 26 -42.52 10.84 14.45
C LEU A 26 -41.59 11.12 13.25
N ALA A 27 -40.66 12.06 13.45
CA ALA A 27 -39.65 12.40 12.45
C ALA A 27 -38.74 11.19 12.19
N LEU A 28 -39.02 10.45 11.12
CA LEU A 28 -38.15 9.42 10.59
C LEU A 28 -36.84 10.08 10.15
N LEU A 29 -35.82 9.98 11.00
CA LEU A 29 -34.45 10.22 10.58
C LEU A 29 -34.10 9.16 9.54
N SER A 30 -34.18 9.55 8.27
CA SER A 30 -33.76 8.77 7.11
C SER A 30 -32.24 8.64 7.09
N GLY A 31 -31.71 7.94 8.11
CA GLY A 31 -30.34 7.48 8.21
C GLY A 31 -30.08 6.47 7.12
N HIS A 32 -29.83 6.98 5.92
CA HIS A 32 -29.13 6.24 4.88
C HIS A 32 -27.86 5.69 5.54
N PRO A 33 -27.53 4.40 5.38
CA PRO A 33 -26.19 3.96 5.71
C PRO A 33 -25.25 4.84 4.90
N ALA A 34 -24.40 5.63 5.58
CA ALA A 34 -23.39 6.41 4.89
C ALA A 34 -22.56 5.43 4.08
N ALA A 35 -22.62 5.54 2.75
CA ALA A 35 -21.89 4.63 1.87
C ALA A 35 -20.42 4.68 2.29
N ALA A 36 -19.88 3.53 2.73
CA ALA A 36 -18.53 3.45 3.24
C ALA A 36 -17.59 4.02 2.16
N ALA A 37 -16.86 5.08 2.48
CA ALA A 37 -16.04 5.76 1.49
C ALA A 37 -15.06 4.75 0.90
N GLU A 38 -15.12 4.54 -0.41
CA GLU A 38 -14.17 3.68 -1.11
C GLU A 38 -12.91 4.48 -1.42
N LEU A 39 -11.75 3.82 -1.27
CA LEU A 39 -10.44 4.39 -1.59
C LEU A 39 -9.60 3.36 -2.33
N LYS A 40 -9.28 3.60 -3.59
CA LYS A 40 -8.43 2.73 -4.40
C LYS A 40 -6.99 3.25 -4.43
N VAL A 41 -6.07 2.39 -3.97
CA VAL A 41 -4.64 2.65 -3.91
C VAL A 41 -3.90 1.78 -4.92
N LEU A 42 -3.16 2.40 -5.83
CA LEU A 42 -2.23 1.73 -6.74
C LEU A 42 -0.80 1.86 -6.19
N THR A 43 -0.09 0.75 -6.00
CA THR A 43 1.26 0.78 -5.41
C THR A 43 2.24 -0.20 -6.05
N THR A 44 3.52 0.18 -6.16
CA THR A 44 4.55 -0.80 -6.59
C THR A 44 4.70 -1.94 -5.58
N GLY A 45 4.99 -3.16 -6.05
CA GLY A 45 5.17 -4.36 -5.22
C GLY A 45 5.95 -4.12 -3.92
N ALA A 46 7.12 -3.48 -4.02
CA ALA A 46 8.00 -3.21 -2.88
C ALA A 46 7.43 -2.30 -1.78
N PHE A 47 6.45 -1.44 -2.06
CA PHE A 47 5.79 -0.61 -1.03
C PHE A 47 4.45 -1.22 -0.57
N LYS A 48 3.91 -2.22 -1.27
CA LYS A 48 2.67 -2.93 -0.90
C LYS A 48 2.61 -3.39 0.57
N PRO A 49 3.67 -3.95 1.20
CA PRO A 49 3.60 -4.42 2.59
C PRO A 49 3.32 -3.31 3.60
N VAL A 50 3.68 -2.06 3.27
CA VAL A 50 3.36 -0.86 4.06
C VAL A 50 1.91 -0.43 3.81
N VAL A 51 1.51 -0.33 2.54
CA VAL A 51 0.14 0.06 2.16
C VAL A 51 -0.91 -0.88 2.73
N ALA A 52 -0.68 -2.20 2.71
CA ALA A 52 -1.64 -3.18 3.21
C ALA A 52 -1.88 -3.07 4.72
N ASP A 53 -0.82 -2.85 5.52
CA ASP A 53 -0.94 -2.66 6.97
C ASP A 53 -1.58 -1.29 7.30
N THR A 54 -1.24 -0.23 6.56
CA THR A 54 -1.87 1.09 6.72
C THR A 54 -3.33 1.09 6.29
N ALA A 55 -3.67 0.46 5.17
CA ALA A 55 -5.04 0.27 4.68
C ALA A 55 -5.91 -0.40 5.75
N LYS A 56 -5.42 -1.51 6.33
CA LYS A 56 -6.11 -2.21 7.43
C LYS A 56 -6.36 -1.29 8.62
N ARG A 57 -5.35 -0.53 9.08
CA ARG A 57 -5.47 0.40 10.22
C ARG A 57 -6.43 1.55 9.92
N PHE A 58 -6.36 2.12 8.72
CA PHE A 58 -7.21 3.22 8.28
C PHE A 58 -8.68 2.78 8.20
N SER A 59 -8.98 1.66 7.54
CA SER A 59 -10.33 1.09 7.51
C SER A 59 -10.89 0.82 8.91
N GLN A 60 -10.04 0.38 9.86
CA GLN A 60 -10.43 0.17 11.26
C GLN A 60 -10.72 1.47 12.03
N SER A 61 -10.10 2.60 11.66
CA SER A 61 -10.29 3.88 12.36
C SER A 61 -11.33 4.80 11.71
N THR A 62 -11.58 4.69 10.41
CA THR A 62 -12.49 5.58 9.66
C THR A 62 -13.74 4.90 9.10
N GLY A 63 -13.76 3.57 8.97
CA GLY A 63 -14.79 2.84 8.21
C GLY A 63 -14.66 2.96 6.69
N THR A 64 -13.62 3.62 6.16
CA THR A 64 -13.28 3.66 4.73
C THR A 64 -12.97 2.24 4.23
N GLN A 65 -13.48 1.84 3.07
CA GLN A 65 -13.06 0.62 2.40
C GLN A 65 -11.85 0.91 1.51
N VAL A 66 -10.65 0.52 1.95
CA VAL A 66 -9.41 0.71 1.19
C VAL A 66 -9.07 -0.53 0.34
N THR A 67 -9.15 -0.39 -0.98
CA THR A 67 -8.74 -1.40 -1.97
C THR A 67 -7.29 -1.14 -2.40
N VAL A 68 -6.43 -2.17 -2.37
CA VAL A 68 -4.98 -2.04 -2.63
C VAL A 68 -4.55 -2.98 -3.76
N ASP A 69 -4.39 -2.42 -4.95
CA ASP A 69 -3.82 -3.12 -6.11
C ASP A 69 -2.33 -2.81 -6.24
N ASN A 70 -1.55 -3.78 -6.72
CA ASN A 70 -0.12 -3.61 -6.94
C ASN A 70 0.35 -4.12 -8.30
N ASP A 71 1.47 -3.58 -8.76
CA ASP A 71 2.11 -4.01 -10.01
C ASP A 71 3.62 -3.66 -10.03
N THR A 72 4.28 -3.83 -11.18
CA THR A 72 5.58 -3.18 -11.44
C THR A 72 5.39 -1.68 -11.67
N ALA A 73 6.46 -0.89 -11.53
CA ALA A 73 6.40 0.54 -11.80
C ALA A 73 6.03 0.85 -13.27
N GLY A 74 6.61 0.10 -14.21
CA GLY A 74 6.29 0.25 -15.64
C GLY A 74 4.88 -0.20 -16.01
N ALA A 75 4.31 -1.19 -15.31
CA ALA A 75 2.94 -1.62 -15.53
C ALA A 75 1.91 -0.63 -14.95
N LEU A 76 2.14 -0.09 -13.73
CA LEU A 76 1.29 0.97 -13.17
C LEU A 76 1.27 2.23 -14.03
N VAL A 77 2.40 2.65 -14.60
CA VAL A 77 2.44 3.80 -15.53
C VAL A 77 1.52 3.56 -16.73
N LYS A 78 1.66 2.41 -17.41
CA LYS A 78 0.79 2.05 -18.56
C LYS A 78 -0.71 2.00 -18.19
N ARG A 79 -1.03 1.47 -17.01
CA ARG A 79 -2.41 1.38 -16.48
C ARG A 79 -3.02 2.78 -16.26
N VAL A 80 -2.26 3.69 -15.66
CA VAL A 80 -2.68 5.08 -15.41
C VAL A 80 -2.73 5.92 -16.69
N GLU A 81 -1.78 5.74 -17.62
CA GLU A 81 -1.82 6.36 -18.95
C GLU A 81 -3.07 5.93 -19.73
N GLY A 82 -3.38 4.63 -19.67
CA GLY A 82 -4.59 4.00 -20.22
C GLY A 82 -5.91 4.38 -19.52
N GLY A 83 -5.88 5.22 -18.49
CA GLY A 83 -7.08 5.77 -17.84
C GLY A 83 -7.68 4.91 -16.73
N GLU A 84 -6.91 4.04 -16.09
CA GLU A 84 -7.39 3.32 -14.90
C GLU A 84 -7.61 4.30 -13.73
N ASN A 85 -8.83 4.32 -13.18
CA ASN A 85 -9.17 5.12 -11.99
C ASN A 85 -8.42 4.64 -10.74
N PHE A 86 -8.01 5.59 -9.91
CA PHE A 86 -7.40 5.42 -8.59
C PHE A 86 -7.66 6.69 -7.76
N ASP A 87 -7.34 6.66 -6.46
CA ASP A 87 -7.37 7.84 -5.59
C ASP A 87 -5.97 8.22 -5.08
N VAL A 88 -5.14 7.21 -4.77
CA VAL A 88 -3.73 7.37 -4.37
C VAL A 88 -2.83 6.47 -5.22
N LEU A 89 -1.75 7.01 -5.77
CA LEU A 89 -0.77 6.30 -6.59
C LEU A 89 0.63 6.41 -5.98
N ILE A 90 1.32 5.28 -5.84
CA ILE A 90 2.65 5.19 -5.21
C ILE A 90 3.65 4.60 -6.19
N LEU A 91 4.60 5.43 -6.60
CA LEU A 91 5.56 5.21 -7.68
C LEU A 91 6.91 5.87 -7.33
N THR A 92 7.90 5.77 -8.23
CA THR A 92 9.11 6.58 -8.11
C THR A 92 8.79 8.07 -8.40
N PRO A 93 9.49 9.04 -7.77
CA PRO A 93 9.28 10.46 -8.04
C PRO A 93 9.37 10.84 -9.52
N ALA A 94 10.26 10.20 -10.29
CA ALA A 94 10.40 10.43 -11.72
C ALA A 94 9.18 9.98 -12.54
N ALA A 95 8.56 8.85 -12.18
CA ALA A 95 7.35 8.37 -12.84
C ALA A 95 6.13 9.25 -12.47
N LEU A 96 6.00 9.68 -11.22
CA LEU A 96 4.96 10.65 -10.83
C LEU A 96 5.12 11.99 -11.55
N ALA A 97 6.35 12.51 -11.67
CA ALA A 97 6.63 13.74 -12.41
C ALA A 97 6.35 13.62 -13.93
N ALA A 98 6.45 12.42 -14.51
CA ALA A 98 6.01 12.16 -15.88
C ALA A 98 4.48 12.17 -15.99
N LEU A 99 3.78 11.48 -15.08
CA LEU A 99 2.32 11.41 -15.06
C LEU A 99 1.65 12.76 -14.74
N GLN A 100 2.29 13.62 -13.94
CA GLN A 100 1.85 15.01 -13.73
C GLN A 100 1.92 15.86 -15.01
N LYS A 101 2.94 15.67 -15.86
CA LYS A 101 3.06 16.38 -17.16
C LYS A 101 1.99 15.97 -18.17
N SER A 102 1.37 14.81 -17.98
CA SER A 102 0.23 14.31 -18.77
C SER A 102 -1.11 14.45 -18.03
N GLU A 103 -1.17 15.25 -16.96
CA GLU A 103 -2.37 15.51 -16.14
C GLU A 103 -3.04 14.25 -15.58
N ARG A 104 -2.28 13.15 -15.43
CA ARG A 104 -2.74 11.86 -14.87
C ARG A 104 -2.57 11.74 -13.36
N VAL A 105 -1.89 12.70 -12.73
CA VAL A 105 -1.64 12.78 -11.28
C VAL A 105 -1.85 14.23 -10.84
N GLY A 106 -2.44 14.44 -9.65
CA GLY A 106 -2.74 15.77 -9.13
C GLY A 106 -1.50 16.64 -8.94
N LEU A 107 -1.54 17.88 -9.44
CA LEU A 107 -0.45 18.85 -9.31
C LEU A 107 -0.22 19.21 -7.83
N GLY A 108 1.06 19.30 -7.42
CA GLY A 108 1.45 19.61 -6.04
C GLY A 108 1.21 18.51 -5.01
N THR A 109 0.66 17.35 -5.39
CA THR A 109 0.28 16.28 -4.44
C THR A 109 1.37 15.24 -4.11
N VAL A 110 2.58 15.39 -4.67
CA VAL A 110 3.65 14.39 -4.54
C VAL A 110 4.34 14.51 -3.17
N VAL A 111 4.27 13.45 -2.37
CA VAL A 111 4.86 13.37 -1.03
C VAL A 111 5.86 12.20 -0.95
N PRO A 112 7.14 12.43 -0.57
CA PRO A 112 8.11 11.36 -0.34
C PRO A 112 7.66 10.41 0.79
N LEU A 113 7.78 9.09 0.60
CA LEU A 113 7.30 8.09 1.56
C LEU A 113 8.44 7.25 2.16
N ALA A 114 9.25 6.62 1.32
CA ALA A 114 10.31 5.72 1.75
C ALA A 114 11.37 5.49 0.66
N LYS A 115 12.45 4.79 1.02
CA LYS A 115 13.36 4.14 0.07
C LYS A 115 13.60 2.68 0.49
N VAL A 116 13.99 1.84 -0.45
CA VAL A 116 14.33 0.42 -0.20
C VAL A 116 15.55 0.01 -1.02
N GLY A 117 16.45 -0.75 -0.38
CA GLY A 117 17.60 -1.37 -1.04
C GLY A 117 17.30 -2.77 -1.55
N ILE A 118 18.15 -3.23 -2.47
CA ILE A 118 18.18 -4.60 -2.98
C ILE A 118 18.96 -5.48 -1.99
N GLY A 119 18.54 -6.73 -1.83
CA GLY A 119 19.23 -7.74 -1.03
C GLY A 119 19.21 -9.13 -1.66
N VAL A 120 19.95 -10.05 -1.06
CA VAL A 120 20.05 -11.46 -1.45
C VAL A 120 19.32 -12.33 -0.43
N ALA A 121 18.53 -13.28 -0.90
CA ALA A 121 17.79 -14.22 -0.09
C ALA A 121 18.07 -15.68 -0.49
N VAL A 122 17.96 -16.56 0.50
CA VAL A 122 18.01 -18.03 0.36
C VAL A 122 16.70 -18.63 0.89
N LYS A 123 16.52 -19.94 0.74
CA LYS A 123 15.50 -20.68 1.50
C LYS A 123 15.88 -20.67 2.98
N ALA A 124 14.91 -20.51 3.89
CA ALA A 124 15.18 -20.48 5.32
C ALA A 124 15.91 -21.75 5.80
N GLY A 125 16.98 -21.56 6.57
CA GLY A 125 17.85 -22.64 7.03
C GLY A 125 18.80 -23.24 5.98
N ALA A 126 18.85 -22.72 4.75
CA ALA A 126 19.89 -23.07 3.78
C ALA A 126 21.21 -22.33 4.08
N PRO A 127 22.37 -22.83 3.61
CA PRO A 127 23.65 -22.13 3.77
C PRO A 127 23.61 -20.71 3.17
N LYS A 128 24.06 -19.73 3.96
CA LYS A 128 24.17 -18.33 3.53
C LYS A 128 25.53 -18.11 2.85
N PRO A 129 25.60 -17.73 1.57
CA PRO A 129 26.87 -17.35 0.95
C PRO A 129 27.35 -16.01 1.50
N ASP A 130 28.66 -15.76 1.43
CA ASP A 130 29.17 -14.40 1.61
C ASP A 130 28.76 -13.53 0.41
N VAL A 131 28.20 -12.36 0.71
CA VAL A 131 27.84 -11.31 -0.25
C VAL A 131 28.25 -9.92 0.28
N SER A 132 29.17 -9.86 1.25
CA SER A 132 29.60 -8.64 1.96
C SER A 132 30.39 -7.65 1.10
N THR A 133 31.00 -8.12 0.02
CA THR A 133 31.76 -7.33 -0.96
C THR A 133 31.25 -7.58 -2.38
N PRO A 134 31.52 -6.68 -3.35
CA PRO A 134 31.13 -6.90 -4.75
C PRO A 134 31.70 -8.20 -5.34
N ASP A 135 32.92 -8.58 -4.97
CA ASP A 135 33.57 -9.81 -5.42
C ASP A 135 32.97 -11.06 -4.75
N ALA A 136 32.63 -11.00 -3.46
CA ALA A 136 31.91 -12.08 -2.78
C ALA A 136 30.51 -12.29 -3.40
N PHE A 137 29.78 -11.20 -3.66
CA PHE A 137 28.49 -11.25 -4.36
C PHE A 137 28.61 -11.82 -5.77
N LYS A 138 29.64 -11.42 -6.54
CA LYS A 138 29.97 -12.02 -7.85
C LYS A 138 30.29 -13.51 -7.74
N ALA A 139 31.08 -13.93 -6.74
CA ALA A 139 31.40 -15.33 -6.50
C ALA A 139 30.16 -16.15 -6.13
N ALA A 140 29.28 -15.64 -5.26
CA ALA A 140 28.01 -16.29 -4.90
C ALA A 140 27.08 -16.46 -6.11
N LEU A 141 26.96 -15.42 -6.95
CA LEU A 141 26.23 -15.48 -8.23
C LEU A 141 26.80 -16.54 -9.18
N LEU A 142 28.12 -16.61 -9.32
CA LEU A 142 28.79 -17.58 -10.19
C LEU A 142 28.69 -19.02 -9.66
N ALA A 143 28.70 -19.21 -8.34
CA ALA A 143 28.55 -20.52 -7.69
C ALA A 143 27.11 -21.08 -7.71
N ALA A 144 26.08 -20.23 -7.67
CA ALA A 144 24.69 -20.67 -7.68
C ALA A 144 24.28 -21.42 -8.96
N ARG A 145 23.49 -22.49 -8.85
CA ARG A 145 22.90 -23.26 -9.96
C ARG A 145 21.80 -22.46 -10.67
N LYS A 146 20.97 -21.73 -9.90
CA LYS A 146 19.88 -20.88 -10.40
C LYS A 146 19.69 -19.64 -9.52
N VAL A 147 19.43 -18.50 -10.15
CA VAL A 147 19.28 -17.18 -9.51
C VAL A 147 17.95 -16.55 -9.93
N ALA A 148 17.06 -16.32 -8.98
CA ALA A 148 15.78 -15.66 -9.23
C ALA A 148 15.90 -14.13 -9.12
N MET A 149 15.28 -13.42 -10.07
CA MET A 149 15.21 -11.96 -10.10
C MET A 149 13.94 -11.50 -10.85
N ILE A 150 13.57 -10.23 -10.70
CA ILE A 150 12.53 -9.63 -11.55
C ILE A 150 13.03 -9.58 -13.00
N ASP A 151 12.15 -9.95 -13.94
CA ASP A 151 12.36 -9.72 -15.37
C ASP A 151 12.51 -8.21 -15.66
N PRO A 152 13.64 -7.72 -16.20
CA PRO A 152 13.77 -6.31 -16.57
C PRO A 152 12.72 -5.87 -17.60
N ALA A 153 12.24 -6.76 -18.49
CA ALA A 153 11.21 -6.45 -19.48
C ALA A 153 9.83 -6.17 -18.85
N SER A 154 9.60 -6.64 -17.61
CA SER A 154 8.37 -6.33 -16.85
C SER A 154 8.33 -4.88 -16.31
N GLY A 155 9.43 -4.12 -16.40
CA GLY A 155 9.49 -2.74 -15.89
C GLY A 155 9.71 -2.63 -14.38
N GLY A 156 10.28 -3.67 -13.73
CA GLY A 156 10.64 -3.65 -12.32
C GLY A 156 12.06 -3.09 -12.07
N SER A 157 12.18 -2.13 -11.15
CA SER A 157 13.44 -1.37 -10.93
C SER A 157 14.64 -2.24 -10.54
N SER A 158 14.42 -3.26 -9.70
CA SER A 158 15.48 -4.17 -9.27
C SER A 158 16.01 -5.03 -10.42
N GLY A 159 15.14 -5.58 -11.27
CA GLY A 159 15.54 -6.35 -12.46
C GLY A 159 16.39 -5.51 -13.42
N ILE A 160 15.93 -4.29 -13.75
CA ILE A 160 16.63 -3.34 -14.63
C ILE A 160 18.02 -2.97 -14.07
N TYR A 161 18.11 -2.64 -12.78
CA TYR A 161 19.41 -2.31 -12.17
C TYR A 161 20.37 -3.51 -12.17
N LEU A 162 19.88 -4.70 -11.80
CA LEU A 162 20.70 -5.91 -11.72
C LEU A 162 21.26 -6.31 -13.09
N THR A 163 20.49 -6.22 -14.18
CA THR A 163 20.99 -6.47 -15.53
C THR A 163 22.20 -5.58 -15.86
N GLY A 164 22.08 -4.26 -15.68
CA GLY A 164 23.18 -3.32 -15.92
C GLY A 164 24.33 -3.41 -14.91
N LEU A 165 24.12 -4.05 -13.75
CA LEU A 165 25.19 -4.38 -12.80
C LEU A 165 25.98 -5.60 -13.26
N PHE A 166 25.31 -6.66 -13.75
CA PHE A 166 25.96 -7.88 -14.22
C PHE A 166 26.77 -7.65 -15.51
N GLU A 167 26.33 -6.72 -16.37
CA GLU A 167 27.12 -6.20 -17.49
C GLU A 167 28.43 -5.55 -17.00
N LYS A 168 28.35 -4.60 -16.06
CA LYS A 168 29.52 -3.91 -15.48
C LYS A 168 30.46 -4.85 -14.72
N MET A 169 29.93 -5.92 -14.14
CA MET A 169 30.71 -6.97 -13.48
C MET A 169 31.34 -7.99 -14.45
N GLY A 170 30.97 -7.96 -15.73
CA GLY A 170 31.40 -8.96 -16.71
C GLY A 170 30.97 -10.38 -16.32
N ILE A 171 29.68 -10.56 -15.96
CA ILE A 171 29.05 -11.86 -15.63
C ILE A 171 27.65 -12.02 -16.25
N ALA A 172 27.30 -11.16 -17.21
CA ALA A 172 25.93 -11.04 -17.71
C ALA A 172 25.42 -12.34 -18.34
N ASP A 173 26.23 -13.02 -19.16
CA ASP A 173 25.81 -14.25 -19.83
C ASP A 173 25.78 -15.46 -18.88
N GLU A 174 26.73 -15.56 -17.93
CA GLU A 174 26.74 -16.62 -16.92
C GLU A 174 25.55 -16.52 -15.96
N VAL A 175 25.16 -15.30 -15.58
CA VAL A 175 23.96 -15.07 -14.76
C VAL A 175 22.68 -15.28 -15.59
N LYS A 176 22.64 -14.84 -16.84
CA LYS A 176 21.50 -15.04 -17.76
C LYS A 176 21.22 -16.52 -18.04
N ALA A 177 22.24 -17.36 -18.21
CA ALA A 177 22.08 -18.81 -18.36
C ALA A 177 21.44 -19.50 -17.13
N LYS A 178 21.64 -18.93 -15.93
CA LYS A 178 21.08 -19.42 -14.67
C LYS A 178 19.89 -18.61 -14.14
N ALA A 179 19.40 -17.61 -14.87
CA ALA A 179 18.32 -16.76 -14.41
C ALA A 179 16.98 -17.52 -14.29
N VAL A 180 16.21 -17.18 -13.27
CA VAL A 180 14.79 -17.51 -13.10
C VAL A 180 14.04 -16.17 -13.06
N LEU A 181 13.67 -15.68 -14.24
CA LEU A 181 13.03 -14.37 -14.38
C LEU A 181 11.57 -14.44 -13.93
N VAL A 182 11.15 -13.49 -13.10
CA VAL A 182 9.79 -13.38 -12.56
C VAL A 182 9.14 -12.10 -13.10
N PRO A 183 8.00 -12.16 -13.80
CA PRO A 183 7.37 -11.00 -14.45
C PRO A 183 6.56 -10.14 -13.46
N GLY A 184 7.19 -9.71 -12.36
CA GLY A 184 6.58 -8.97 -11.26
C GLY A 184 6.25 -9.85 -10.04
N GLY A 185 6.25 -9.23 -8.86
CA GLY A 185 5.91 -9.87 -7.59
C GLY A 185 7.04 -10.67 -6.94
N LEU A 186 6.69 -11.47 -5.93
CA LEU A 186 7.59 -11.94 -4.88
C LEU A 186 8.64 -12.98 -5.36
N VAL A 187 9.75 -12.50 -5.91
CA VAL A 187 10.89 -13.30 -6.41
C VAL A 187 11.35 -14.39 -5.43
N ALA A 188 11.40 -14.10 -4.13
CA ALA A 188 11.90 -15.01 -3.12
C ALA A 188 11.05 -16.30 -2.95
N THR A 189 9.84 -16.36 -3.52
CA THR A 189 9.07 -17.62 -3.62
C THR A 189 9.85 -18.72 -4.37
N ARG A 190 10.73 -18.35 -5.32
CA ARG A 190 11.53 -19.28 -6.14
C ARG A 190 12.63 -20.00 -5.36
N VAL A 191 13.13 -19.43 -4.26
CA VAL A 191 14.03 -20.16 -3.35
C VAL A 191 13.25 -21.07 -2.40
N VAL A 192 12.02 -20.70 -2.02
CA VAL A 192 11.14 -21.56 -1.22
C VAL A 192 10.74 -22.83 -2.00
N SER A 193 10.39 -22.69 -3.28
CA SER A 193 10.07 -23.83 -4.17
C SER A 193 11.29 -24.66 -4.60
N GLY A 194 12.50 -24.11 -4.52
CA GLY A 194 13.74 -24.76 -4.99
C GLY A 194 14.03 -24.58 -6.49
N GLU A 195 13.24 -23.77 -7.19
CA GLU A 195 13.50 -23.35 -8.57
C GLU A 195 14.81 -22.55 -8.70
N ALA A 196 15.17 -21.80 -7.65
CA ALA A 196 16.42 -21.07 -7.51
C ALA A 196 17.13 -21.40 -6.18
N ASP A 197 18.44 -21.15 -6.13
CA ASP A 197 19.23 -21.24 -4.88
C ASP A 197 19.28 -19.87 -4.19
N LEU A 198 19.42 -18.81 -5.01
CA LEU A 198 19.43 -17.41 -4.58
C LEU A 198 18.25 -16.67 -5.20
N ALA A 199 17.69 -15.71 -4.46
CA ALA A 199 16.78 -14.68 -4.99
C ALA A 199 17.38 -13.29 -4.72
N ILE A 200 17.33 -12.40 -5.72
CA ILE A 200 17.86 -11.03 -5.59
C ILE A 200 16.77 -10.04 -5.97
N HIS A 201 16.36 -9.22 -4.99
CA HIS A 201 15.18 -8.37 -5.11
C HIS A 201 15.16 -7.28 -4.03
N GLN A 202 14.13 -6.44 -3.99
CA GLN A 202 13.96 -5.44 -2.92
C GLN A 202 13.78 -6.15 -1.57
N VAL A 203 14.43 -5.64 -0.52
CA VAL A 203 14.39 -6.28 0.82
C VAL A 203 12.95 -6.40 1.35
N SER A 204 12.07 -5.44 1.05
CA SER A 204 10.66 -5.49 1.45
C SER A 204 9.84 -6.60 0.80
N GLU A 205 10.15 -6.98 -0.44
CA GLU A 205 9.51 -8.11 -1.13
C GLU A 205 10.14 -9.47 -0.73
N ILE A 206 11.40 -9.46 -0.26
CA ILE A 206 12.05 -10.63 0.37
C ILE A 206 11.39 -10.93 1.72
N LEU A 207 11.27 -9.93 2.60
CA LEU A 207 10.69 -10.07 3.94
C LEU A 207 9.18 -10.40 3.91
N ALA A 208 8.52 -10.21 2.76
CA ALA A 208 7.12 -10.58 2.54
C ALA A 208 6.91 -12.08 2.20
N VAL A 209 7.98 -12.90 2.09
CA VAL A 209 7.88 -14.33 1.74
C VAL A 209 8.20 -15.24 2.93
N PRO A 210 7.20 -15.90 3.56
CA PRO A 210 7.43 -16.93 4.55
C PRO A 210 8.28 -18.08 3.98
N GLY A 211 9.29 -18.52 4.72
CA GLY A 211 10.20 -19.60 4.31
C GLY A 211 11.35 -19.15 3.40
N ALA A 212 11.40 -17.87 2.99
CA ALA A 212 12.63 -17.25 2.51
C ALA A 212 13.37 -16.58 3.69
N GLU A 213 14.68 -16.40 3.55
CA GLU A 213 15.52 -15.79 4.58
C GLU A 213 16.52 -14.83 3.92
N LEU A 214 16.58 -13.60 4.44
CA LEU A 214 17.56 -12.60 3.99
C LEU A 214 18.98 -13.04 4.39
N VAL A 215 19.89 -13.03 3.43
CA VAL A 215 21.33 -13.17 3.63
C VAL A 215 21.88 -11.83 4.12
N ALA A 216 21.80 -10.82 3.25
CA ALA A 216 22.15 -9.43 3.52
C ALA A 216 21.57 -8.51 2.42
N PRO A 217 21.51 -7.18 2.64
CA PRO A 217 21.45 -6.20 1.55
C PRO A 217 22.69 -6.31 0.64
N LEU A 218 22.61 -5.79 -0.59
CA LEU A 218 23.80 -5.62 -1.44
C LEU A 218 24.82 -4.67 -0.77
N PRO A 219 26.14 -4.91 -0.93
CA PRO A 219 27.21 -4.02 -0.48
C PRO A 219 27.02 -2.59 -0.97
N ALA A 220 27.34 -1.60 -0.13
CA ALA A 220 27.10 -0.18 -0.44
C ALA A 220 27.66 0.29 -1.80
N ALA A 221 28.79 -0.27 -2.24
CA ALA A 221 29.41 0.05 -3.53
C ALA A 221 28.61 -0.42 -4.77
N ILE A 222 27.66 -1.35 -4.60
CA ILE A 222 26.79 -1.93 -5.64
C ILE A 222 25.31 -1.96 -5.22
N GLN A 223 24.95 -1.10 -4.26
CA GLN A 223 23.58 -0.94 -3.77
C GLN A 223 22.83 0.10 -4.60
N ASN A 224 21.53 -0.09 -4.78
CA ASN A 224 20.65 0.85 -5.46
C ASN A 224 19.34 1.01 -4.70
N TYR A 225 19.21 2.12 -3.98
CA TYR A 225 17.98 2.47 -3.28
C TYR A 225 16.93 2.95 -4.27
N THR A 226 15.79 2.25 -4.34
CA THR A 226 14.60 2.76 -5.04
C THR A 226 13.81 3.64 -4.07
N VAL A 227 13.70 4.94 -4.40
CA VAL A 227 12.90 5.91 -3.64
C VAL A 227 11.46 5.90 -4.15
N TYR A 228 10.51 5.93 -3.22
CA TYR A 228 9.07 5.98 -3.48
C TYR A 228 8.44 7.25 -2.91
N ALA A 229 7.52 7.81 -3.68
CA ALA A 229 6.62 8.87 -3.28
C ALA A 229 5.18 8.44 -3.59
N GLY A 230 4.22 9.03 -2.87
CA GLY A 230 2.80 8.91 -3.17
C GLY A 230 2.27 10.22 -3.74
N ALA A 231 1.21 10.14 -4.52
CA ALA A 231 0.48 11.29 -5.03
C ALA A 231 -1.02 10.96 -5.15
N LEU A 232 -1.85 12.00 -5.26
CA LEU A 232 -3.29 11.83 -5.45
C LEU A 232 -3.64 11.78 -6.94
N ALA A 233 -4.79 11.19 -7.27
CA ALA A 233 -5.40 11.35 -8.58
C ALA A 233 -5.73 12.84 -8.87
N PRO A 234 -5.94 13.22 -10.14
CA PRO A 234 -6.44 14.56 -10.48
C PRO A 234 -7.84 14.82 -9.93
N ASN A 235 -8.70 13.78 -9.93
CA ASN A 235 -10.08 13.81 -9.45
C ASN A 235 -10.34 12.54 -8.60
N PRO A 236 -9.87 12.47 -7.35
CA PRO A 236 -10.14 11.34 -6.46
C PRO A 236 -11.62 11.31 -6.05
N SER A 237 -12.14 10.10 -5.86
CA SER A 237 -13.53 9.79 -5.46
C SER A 237 -13.92 10.45 -4.13
N ASN A 238 -12.94 10.60 -3.23
CA ASN A 238 -13.05 11.40 -2.01
C ASN A 238 -11.70 12.04 -1.69
N ALA A 239 -11.55 13.33 -1.98
CA ALA A 239 -10.30 14.06 -1.86
C ALA A 239 -9.74 14.10 -0.44
N ASP A 240 -10.58 14.40 0.56
CA ASP A 240 -10.16 14.48 1.96
C ASP A 240 -9.70 13.12 2.50
N THR A 241 -10.38 12.04 2.12
CA THR A 241 -10.01 10.67 2.51
C THR A 241 -8.70 10.24 1.85
N ALA A 242 -8.52 10.54 0.56
CA ALA A 242 -7.30 10.21 -0.18
C ALA A 242 -6.09 11.01 0.34
N ALA A 243 -6.26 12.31 0.59
CA ALA A 243 -5.26 13.17 1.23
C ALA A 243 -4.91 12.67 2.64
N SER A 244 -5.91 12.31 3.46
CA SER A 244 -5.69 11.78 4.81
C SER A 244 -4.91 10.46 4.80
N PHE A 245 -5.20 9.57 3.85
CA PHE A 245 -4.48 8.30 3.70
C PHE A 245 -3.03 8.51 3.24
N LEU A 246 -2.80 9.41 2.28
CA LEU A 246 -1.45 9.76 1.82
C LEU A 246 -0.63 10.44 2.93
N ALA A 247 -1.24 11.33 3.71
CA ALA A 247 -0.62 11.96 4.87
C ALA A 247 -0.24 10.93 5.95
N LEU A 248 -1.09 9.94 6.21
CA LEU A 248 -0.78 8.83 7.13
C LEU A 248 0.41 7.99 6.65
N LEU A 249 0.51 7.70 5.35
CA LEU A 249 1.67 6.99 4.79
C LEU A 249 2.99 7.77 4.91
N ALA A 250 2.92 9.11 4.91
CA ALA A 250 4.07 9.99 5.05
C ALA A 250 4.39 10.37 6.51
N ALA A 251 3.59 9.91 7.48
CA ALA A 251 3.66 10.39 8.85
C ALA A 251 4.97 9.99 9.57
N PRO A 252 5.56 10.84 10.44
CA PRO A 252 6.87 10.56 11.04
C PRO A 252 6.96 9.28 11.87
N ASP A 253 5.82 8.83 12.44
CA ASP A 253 5.63 7.62 13.23
C ASP A 253 5.53 6.34 12.39
N MET A 254 5.48 6.43 11.05
CA MET A 254 5.58 5.27 10.16
C MET A 254 6.97 4.61 10.18
N ALA A 255 8.00 5.26 10.72
CA ALA A 255 9.39 4.78 10.71
C ALA A 255 9.57 3.33 11.22
N PRO A 256 8.95 2.89 12.34
CA PRO A 256 9.07 1.51 12.80
C PRO A 256 8.35 0.51 11.89
N MET A 257 7.28 0.92 11.19
CA MET A 257 6.64 0.06 10.19
C MET A 257 7.54 -0.07 8.96
N LEU A 258 8.08 1.04 8.44
CA LEU A 258 9.03 1.01 7.32
C LEU A 258 10.20 0.08 7.63
N ALA A 259 10.85 0.25 8.78
CA ALA A 259 11.96 -0.60 9.23
C ALA A 259 11.55 -2.09 9.35
N ALA A 260 10.37 -2.38 9.91
CA ALA A 260 9.84 -3.75 10.00
C ALA A 260 9.47 -4.36 8.63
N LYS A 261 9.33 -3.55 7.57
CA LYS A 261 9.21 -4.00 6.17
C LYS A 261 10.53 -3.86 5.40
N GLY A 262 11.67 -3.61 6.05
CA GLY A 262 12.97 -3.48 5.38
C GLY A 262 13.11 -2.24 4.49
N MET A 263 12.38 -1.16 4.81
CA MET A 263 12.42 0.13 4.14
C MET A 263 12.94 1.21 5.09
N GLU A 264 13.53 2.26 4.54
CA GLU A 264 13.98 3.44 5.28
C GLU A 264 13.10 4.66 4.95
N LYS A 265 13.21 5.72 5.74
CA LYS A 265 12.73 7.04 5.33
C LYS A 265 13.47 7.54 4.07
N PRO A 266 12.86 8.45 3.27
CA PRO A 266 13.43 8.99 2.03
C PRO A 266 14.88 9.50 2.19
#